data_AF-A0AAE9F8T4-F1
#
_entry.id   AF-A0AAE9F8T4-F1
#
_cell.length_a   1.000
_cell.length_b   1.000
_cell.length_c   1.000
_cell.angle_alpha   90.00
_cell.angle_beta   90.00
_cell.angle_gamma   90.00
#
_symmetry.space_group_name_H-M   'P 1'
#
loop_
_entity.id
_entity.type
_entity.pdbx_description
1 polymer ?
#
loop_
_entity_poly.entity_id
_entity_poly.type
_entity_poly.pdbx_seq_one_letter_code
_entity_poly.pdbx_strand_id
1 'polypeptide(L)'
;MSGYCKEAMACVKPAKCDAIKNRMNKFSGMCETIDFMKGPYAQCAAKLKASKDKTECIQWYFSDKSRMSTEQKCAQYKAKKSCIEKDFGKLCGDSTLKSFRENQGYVSKFVGCPVY
;
A
#
# COMPACT_ATOMS: atom_id res chain seq x y z
N MET A 1 -0.89 -5.60 -13.19
CA MET A 1 0.44 -5.24 -13.70
C MET A 1 0.27 -4.34 -14.90
N SER A 2 0.78 -3.10 -14.88
CA SER A 2 0.73 -2.22 -16.07
C SER A 2 1.39 -2.92 -17.28
N GLY A 3 0.90 -2.66 -18.50
CA GLY A 3 1.36 -3.34 -19.72
C GLY A 3 2.87 -3.27 -19.91
N TYR A 4 3.45 -2.08 -19.75
CA TYR A 4 4.89 -1.84 -19.84
C TYR A 4 5.71 -2.60 -18.79
N CYS A 5 5.18 -2.73 -17.57
CA CYS A 5 5.83 -3.51 -16.52
C CYS A 5 5.86 -5.00 -16.86
N LYS A 6 4.76 -5.53 -17.41
CA LYS A 6 4.68 -6.93 -17.84
C LYS A 6 5.64 -7.22 -19.00
N GLU A 7 5.72 -6.32 -19.98
CA GLU A 7 6.62 -6.42 -21.12
C GLU A 7 8.10 -6.36 -20.70
N ALA A 8 8.47 -5.38 -19.88
CA ALA A 8 9.84 -5.24 -19.39
C ALA A 8 10.28 -6.47 -18.55
N MET A 9 9.40 -7.00 -17.70
CA MET A 9 9.69 -8.22 -16.94
C MET A 9 9.82 -9.45 -17.83
N ALA A 10 8.98 -9.57 -18.87
CA ALA A 10 9.06 -10.67 -19.84
C ALA A 10 10.37 -10.65 -20.62
N CYS A 11 10.84 -9.47 -21.03
CA CYS A 11 12.09 -9.29 -21.76
C CYS A 11 13.32 -9.76 -20.98
N VAL A 12 13.29 -9.61 -19.66
CA VAL A 12 14.46 -9.89 -18.82
C VAL A 12 14.42 -11.27 -18.15
N LYS A 13 13.26 -11.93 -18.16
CA LYS A 13 13.10 -13.32 -17.67
C LYS A 13 14.13 -14.33 -18.22
N PRO A 14 14.57 -14.30 -19.50
CA PRO A 14 15.60 -15.21 -19.99
C PRO A 14 17.05 -14.82 -19.62
N ALA A 15 17.27 -13.64 -19.02
CA ALA A 15 18.61 -13.16 -18.70
C ALA A 15 19.23 -13.99 -17.55
N LYS A 16 20.43 -14.53 -17.80
CA LYS A 16 21.15 -15.34 -16.81
C LYS A 16 22.02 -14.53 -15.84
N CYS A 17 22.30 -13.25 -16.15
CA CYS A 17 23.16 -12.39 -15.36
C CYS A 17 22.49 -11.94 -14.06
N ASP A 18 23.11 -12.21 -12.90
CA ASP A 18 22.52 -11.90 -11.60
C ASP A 18 22.44 -10.41 -11.29
N ALA A 19 23.35 -9.59 -11.83
CA ALA A 19 23.26 -8.13 -11.72
C ALA A 19 22.00 -7.59 -12.40
N ILE A 20 21.61 -8.19 -13.53
CA ILE A 20 20.40 -7.84 -14.27
C ILE A 20 19.16 -8.32 -13.50
N LYS A 21 19.16 -9.58 -13.00
CA LYS A 21 18.06 -10.10 -12.17
C LYS A 21 17.82 -9.24 -10.93
N ASN A 22 18.87 -8.84 -10.22
CA ASN A 22 18.76 -7.99 -9.02
C ASN A 22 18.19 -6.61 -9.31
N ARG A 23 18.57 -5.98 -10.45
CA ARG A 23 17.95 -4.71 -10.88
C ARG A 23 16.48 -4.90 -11.26
N MET A 24 16.13 -6.02 -11.90
CA MET A 24 14.74 -6.30 -12.27
C MET A 24 13.84 -6.62 -11.08
N ASN A 25 14.35 -7.25 -10.04
CA ASN A 25 13.57 -7.43 -8.80
C ASN A 25 13.16 -6.08 -8.20
N LYS A 26 14.07 -5.10 -8.20
CA LYS A 26 13.75 -3.72 -7.78
C LYS A 26 12.72 -3.06 -8.71
N PHE A 27 12.86 -3.26 -10.03
CA PHE A 27 11.91 -2.76 -11.01
C PHE A 27 10.51 -3.39 -10.85
N SER A 28 10.42 -4.69 -10.57
CA SER A 28 9.16 -5.38 -10.29
C SER A 28 8.44 -4.77 -9.09
N GLY A 29 9.15 -4.51 -7.99
CA GLY A 29 8.57 -3.86 -6.81
C GLY A 29 8.07 -2.43 -7.11
N MET A 30 8.76 -1.70 -8.00
CA MET A 30 8.31 -0.38 -8.46
C MET A 30 7.02 -0.48 -9.28
N CYS A 31 6.94 -1.47 -10.17
CA CYS A 31 5.75 -1.76 -10.97
C CYS A 31 4.53 -2.11 -10.12
N GLU A 32 4.71 -3.00 -9.14
CA GLU A 32 3.67 -3.34 -8.16
C GLU A 32 3.20 -2.11 -7.38
N THR A 33 4.13 -1.23 -6.99
CA THR A 33 3.79 0.03 -6.31
C THR A 33 2.98 0.96 -7.20
N ILE A 34 3.33 1.09 -8.48
CA ILE A 34 2.57 1.91 -9.44
C ILE A 34 1.16 1.36 -9.64
N ASP A 35 1.01 0.05 -9.78
CA ASP A 35 -0.30 -0.57 -9.94
C ASP A 35 -1.14 -0.43 -8.67
N PHE A 36 -0.53 -0.54 -7.50
CA PHE A 36 -1.20 -0.28 -6.23
C PHE A 36 -1.67 1.18 -6.15
N MET A 37 -0.82 2.15 -6.55
CA MET A 37 -1.15 3.58 -6.56
C MET A 37 -2.19 3.96 -7.64
N LYS A 38 -2.40 3.16 -8.67
CA LYS A 38 -3.46 3.35 -9.67
C LYS A 38 -4.72 2.51 -9.38
N GLY A 39 -4.59 1.53 -8.50
CA GLY A 39 -5.59 0.52 -8.23
C GLY A 39 -6.74 0.98 -7.32
N PRO A 40 -7.67 0.05 -7.01
CA PRO A 40 -8.86 0.35 -6.20
C PRO A 40 -8.55 0.97 -4.85
N TYR A 41 -7.44 0.53 -4.22
CA TYR A 41 -6.96 1.11 -2.96
C TYR A 41 -6.74 2.62 -3.06
N ALA A 42 -5.89 3.07 -3.98
CA ALA A 42 -5.50 4.47 -4.05
C ALA A 42 -6.67 5.39 -4.41
N GLN A 43 -7.54 4.93 -5.32
CA GLN A 43 -8.74 5.65 -5.71
C GLN A 43 -9.68 5.84 -4.52
N CYS A 44 -9.91 4.80 -3.71
CA CYS A 44 -10.75 4.94 -2.54
C CYS A 44 -10.08 5.70 -1.40
N ALA A 45 -8.78 5.47 -1.16
CA ALA A 45 -8.01 6.18 -0.14
C ALA A 45 -8.04 7.70 -0.37
N ALA A 46 -7.96 8.16 -1.63
CA ALA A 46 -8.14 9.57 -1.97
C ALA A 46 -9.53 10.10 -1.61
N LYS A 47 -10.59 9.33 -1.91
CA LYS A 47 -11.98 9.68 -1.54
C LYS A 47 -12.16 9.73 -0.02
N LEU A 48 -11.69 8.72 0.70
CA LEU A 48 -11.76 8.66 2.16
C LEU A 48 -10.98 9.81 2.81
N LYS A 49 -9.81 10.15 2.29
CA LYS A 49 -9.03 11.30 2.77
C LYS A 49 -9.75 12.63 2.55
N ALA A 50 -10.49 12.78 1.46
CA ALA A 50 -11.29 13.97 1.17
C ALA A 50 -12.64 14.01 1.91
N SER A 51 -13.14 12.87 2.38
CA SER A 51 -14.42 12.77 3.09
C SER A 51 -14.45 13.63 4.36
N LYS A 52 -15.60 14.26 4.62
CA LYS A 52 -15.88 14.97 5.88
C LYS A 52 -16.34 14.01 6.99
N ASP A 53 -17.05 12.95 6.62
CA ASP A 53 -17.55 11.93 7.54
C ASP A 53 -16.59 10.75 7.58
N LYS A 54 -15.49 10.90 8.32
CA LYS A 54 -14.53 9.83 8.56
C LYS A 54 -14.84 9.15 9.88
N THR A 55 -14.74 7.83 9.89
CA THR A 55 -14.65 7.08 11.14
C THR A 55 -13.35 7.46 11.87
N GLU A 56 -13.29 7.23 13.18
CA GLU A 56 -12.09 7.49 13.98
C GLU A 56 -10.84 6.77 13.41
N CYS A 57 -11.02 5.55 12.91
CA CYS A 57 -9.91 4.75 12.36
C CYS A 57 -9.41 5.29 11.02
N ILE A 58 -10.30 5.75 10.13
CA ILE A 58 -9.91 6.39 8.87
C ILE A 58 -9.31 7.79 9.13
N GLN A 59 -9.87 8.53 10.08
CA GLN A 59 -9.32 9.82 10.50
C GLN A 59 -7.90 9.65 11.04
N TRP A 60 -7.68 8.67 11.91
CA TRP A 60 -6.34 8.32 12.39
C TRP A 60 -5.44 7.85 11.25
N TYR A 61 -5.93 7.01 10.33
CA TYR A 61 -5.12 6.49 9.23
C TYR A 61 -4.52 7.62 8.38
N PHE A 62 -5.29 8.66 8.09
CA PHE A 62 -4.87 9.81 7.28
C PHE A 62 -4.36 11.02 8.08
N SER A 63 -4.32 10.96 9.41
CA SER A 63 -3.79 12.05 10.23
C SER A 63 -2.29 12.26 10.02
N ASP A 64 -1.83 13.49 10.24
CA ASP A 64 -0.39 13.74 10.41
C ASP A 64 0.11 13.05 11.70
N LYS A 65 1.19 12.30 11.56
CA LYS A 65 1.86 11.54 12.63
C LYS A 65 3.30 12.00 12.82
N SER A 66 3.68 13.16 12.28
CA SER A 66 5.03 13.73 12.37
C SER A 66 5.57 13.80 13.82
N ARG A 67 4.69 14.04 14.79
CA ARG A 67 5.02 14.11 16.23
C ARG A 67 5.12 12.77 16.95
N MET A 68 4.74 11.66 16.31
CA MET A 68 4.80 10.32 16.91
C MET A 68 6.12 9.62 16.58
N SER A 69 6.67 8.87 17.54
CA SER A 69 7.79 7.96 17.27
C SER A 69 7.36 6.80 16.36
N THR A 70 8.32 6.13 15.73
CA THR A 70 8.07 4.95 14.90
C THR A 70 7.37 3.84 15.70
N GLU A 71 7.78 3.60 16.94
CA GLU A 71 7.16 2.60 17.82
C GLU A 71 5.71 2.93 18.15
N GLN A 72 5.42 4.21 18.44
CA GLN A 72 4.05 4.66 18.68
C GLN A 72 3.17 4.49 17.43
N LYS A 73 3.69 4.83 16.24
CA LYS A 73 3.00 4.63 14.96
C LYS A 73 2.68 3.15 14.75
N CYS A 74 3.65 2.27 14.99
CA CYS A 74 3.48 0.83 14.85
C CYS A 74 2.48 0.24 15.85
N ALA A 75 2.55 0.62 17.12
CA ALA A 75 1.64 0.15 18.15
C ALA A 75 0.20 0.55 17.82
N GLN A 76 -0.02 1.82 17.45
CA GLN A 76 -1.35 2.30 17.08
C GLN A 76 -1.84 1.69 15.76
N TYR A 77 -0.97 1.50 14.76
CA TYR A 77 -1.34 0.82 13.53
C TYR A 77 -1.80 -0.62 13.82
N LYS A 78 -1.05 -1.37 14.63
CA LYS A 78 -1.42 -2.74 15.03
C LYS A 78 -2.75 -2.77 15.76
N ALA A 79 -2.98 -1.85 16.69
CA ALA A 79 -4.24 -1.75 17.43
C ALA A 79 -5.43 -1.37 16.55
N LYS A 80 -5.24 -0.46 15.58
CA LYS A 80 -6.29 0.04 14.69
C LYS A 80 -6.42 -0.74 13.38
N LYS A 81 -5.54 -1.70 13.09
CA LYS A 81 -5.52 -2.44 11.81
C LYS A 81 -6.88 -3.06 11.47
N SER A 82 -7.49 -3.75 12.43
CA SER A 82 -8.78 -4.40 12.23
C SER A 82 -9.91 -3.41 11.88
N CYS A 83 -9.98 -2.27 12.58
CA CYS A 83 -11.01 -1.27 12.26
C CYS A 83 -10.72 -0.54 10.94
N ILE A 84 -9.45 -0.27 10.61
CA ILE A 84 -9.07 0.29 9.31
C ILE A 84 -9.52 -0.65 8.18
N GLU A 85 -9.21 -1.95 8.28
CA GLU A 85 -9.64 -2.94 7.29
C GLU A 85 -11.15 -3.01 7.15
N LYS A 86 -11.88 -3.00 8.29
CA LYS A 86 -13.35 -3.01 8.28
C LYS A 86 -13.92 -1.77 7.60
N ASP A 87 -13.36 -0.59 7.87
CA ASP A 87 -13.81 0.66 7.26
C ASP A 87 -13.48 0.72 5.77
N PHE A 88 -12.29 0.28 5.36
CA PHE A 88 -11.96 0.14 3.93
C PHE A 88 -12.88 -0.86 3.23
N GLY A 89 -13.16 -2.03 3.82
CA GLY A 89 -14.10 -2.99 3.25
C GLY A 89 -15.51 -2.42 3.12
N LYS A 90 -16.02 -1.77 4.16
CA LYS A 90 -17.37 -1.19 4.18
C LYS A 90 -17.54 0.00 3.23
N LEU A 91 -16.55 0.89 3.18
CA LEU A 91 -16.65 2.16 2.43
C LEU A 91 -16.12 2.05 1.00
N CYS A 92 -15.27 1.07 0.71
CA CYS A 92 -14.60 0.92 -0.58
C CYS A 92 -14.79 -0.44 -1.27
N GLY A 93 -15.43 -1.39 -0.60
CA GLY A 93 -15.69 -2.73 -1.13
C GLY A 93 -14.50 -3.69 -1.07
N ASP A 94 -14.78 -4.95 -1.41
CA ASP A 94 -13.86 -6.09 -1.21
C ASP A 94 -12.60 -6.02 -2.08
N SER A 95 -12.68 -5.47 -3.30
CA SER A 95 -11.51 -5.29 -4.16
C SER A 95 -10.46 -4.38 -3.52
N THR A 96 -10.92 -3.35 -2.82
CA THR A 96 -10.06 -2.40 -2.11
C THR A 96 -9.46 -3.04 -0.87
N LEU A 97 -10.27 -3.79 -0.12
CA LEU A 97 -9.80 -4.55 1.05
C LEU A 97 -8.75 -5.60 0.66
N LYS A 98 -8.97 -6.32 -0.44
CA LYS A 98 -7.99 -7.27 -0.99
C LYS A 98 -6.68 -6.57 -1.32
N SER A 99 -6.74 -5.46 -2.06
CA SER A 99 -5.56 -4.66 -2.42
C SER A 99 -4.80 -4.14 -1.19
N PHE A 100 -5.52 -3.68 -0.16
CA PHE A 100 -4.93 -3.27 1.12
C PHE A 100 -4.16 -4.40 1.83
N ARG A 101 -4.71 -5.61 1.83
CA ARG A 101 -4.11 -6.79 2.46
C ARG A 101 -2.90 -7.33 1.69
N GLU A 102 -2.95 -7.30 0.37
CA GLU A 102 -1.84 -7.75 -0.47
C GLU A 102 -0.64 -6.79 -0.43
N ASN A 103 -0.86 -5.52 -0.08
CA ASN A 103 0.17 -4.46 -0.11
C ASN A 103 0.52 -3.93 1.28
N GLN A 104 0.50 -4.79 2.32
CA GLN A 104 0.79 -4.40 3.70
C GLN A 104 2.14 -3.70 3.87
N GLY A 105 3.16 -4.07 3.08
CA GLY A 105 4.47 -3.41 3.11
C GLY A 105 4.40 -1.92 2.74
N TYR A 106 3.53 -1.54 1.79
CA TYR A 106 3.32 -0.15 1.42
C TYR A 106 2.41 0.57 2.42
N VAL A 107 1.29 -0.05 2.79
CA VAL A 107 0.31 0.50 3.74
C VAL A 107 0.96 0.80 5.09
N SER A 108 1.81 -0.10 5.57
CA SER A 108 2.52 0.06 6.84
C SER A 108 3.54 1.21 6.77
N LYS A 109 4.29 1.33 5.67
CA LYS A 109 5.16 2.51 5.40
C LYS A 109 4.38 3.81 5.31
N PHE A 110 3.18 3.80 4.73
CA PHE A 110 2.33 4.99 4.61
C PHE A 110 1.95 5.57 5.99
N VAL A 111 1.68 4.72 6.97
CA VAL A 111 1.40 5.15 8.36
C VAL A 111 2.67 5.35 9.19
N GLY A 112 3.85 5.20 8.59
CA GLY A 112 5.16 5.33 9.25
C GLY A 112 5.50 4.17 10.19
N CYS A 113 4.97 2.98 9.91
CA CYS A 113 5.34 1.73 10.57
C CYS A 113 5.95 0.76 9.54
N PRO A 114 7.23 0.89 9.15
CA PRO A 114 7.84 -0.06 8.22
C PRO A 114 7.89 -1.46 8.84
N VAL A 115 7.25 -2.44 8.19
CA VAL A 115 7.48 -3.86 8.50
C VAL A 115 8.83 -4.24 7.89
N TYR A 116 9.79 -4.65 8.72
CA TYR A 116 11.09 -5.19 8.31
C TYR A 116 10.99 -6.68 8.03
#